data_AF-K1YV58-F1
#
_entry.id   AF-K1YV58-F1
#
_cell.length_a   1.000
_cell.length_b   1.000
_cell.length_c   1.000
_cell.angle_alpha   90.00
_cell.angle_beta   90.00
_cell.angle_gamma   90.00
#
_symmetry.space_group_name_H-M   'P 1'
#
loop_
_entity.id
_entity.type
_entity.pdbx_description
1 polymer ?
#
loop_
_entity_poly.entity_id
_entity_poly.type
_entity_poly.pdbx_seq_one_letter_code
_entity_poly.pdbx_strand_id
1 'polypeptide(L)'
;MTSSISRKPLVLIIDDEPLLLEMMASVLESKCDVLTAKTGEKGLRLFKEKNPDLVIVDLNMPHPDGYAITEYVKSVSYVPVVVVSGNNQSEKIIQALRAGAVNYYIKPIEKLEAFAEVICQHVANKWLMDSCFALQATLEQQVEERTALYEQEKQGVKSAQGKLSIQVKLLEKIIAQIPHAVFWKDKNLIYRGANKVFAKLFVGIDDPGKIVGRSVFDLDIPLQTANLLHAQDVEVLKTGRPATIEIQITGPSGSEISVQTTKSRLENGHGKIEGLVGVSLDMTKQKLTEMDLHEREAFLRDQNAQLLATLSDRYKFGEIVGKSQIMQNMYDLILSAGYSQSNILLRGEHGSGRKLVGKTICQQSRRKESGFEYLDCELSDFDLRNSLFGSCESLVPSGKNCPRSAGALALADRGTLYLDGIEKLSLKMQGELLEALTHGYIHPVSNEQVKVDVRLICATSENLRDLVIKGLMRQEFLFFVQVIVINVPALRERKEDIPLLADFFLKKYTPELAHDIDPAIIKALQDYEWPGNIREFQNTIQRYASLGRLDFLGPSEHHQNNTLTDYAPEEWESLSLAVENLEKTMILKALDKCDWHQSRTAEYLGIDRKTLAKKMKGYHLLPKRKKDAAR
;
A
#
# COMPACT_ATOMS: atom_id res chain seq x y z
N MET A 1 -49.07 -30.72 45.70
CA MET A 1 -50.17 -29.82 46.11
C MET A 1 -51.38 -30.68 46.40
N THR A 2 -51.77 -30.68 47.67
CA THR A 2 -52.95 -31.36 48.24
C THR A 2 -54.23 -30.77 47.63
N SER A 3 -54.71 -31.36 46.55
CA SER A 3 -56.06 -31.10 46.06
C SER A 3 -57.03 -31.91 46.90
N SER A 4 -57.55 -31.24 47.93
CA SER A 4 -58.68 -31.63 48.75
C SER A 4 -59.79 -32.31 47.93
N ILE A 5 -60.13 -33.55 48.26
CA ILE A 5 -61.38 -34.15 47.82
C ILE A 5 -62.48 -33.44 48.60
N SER A 6 -63.01 -32.35 48.04
CA SER A 6 -63.92 -31.43 48.74
C SER A 6 -65.39 -31.86 48.71
N ARG A 7 -65.69 -33.06 48.22
CA ARG A 7 -67.04 -33.60 48.17
C ARG A 7 -67.11 -34.82 49.06
N LYS A 8 -68.17 -34.94 49.87
CA LYS A 8 -68.47 -36.19 50.58
C LYS A 8 -68.83 -37.26 49.55
N PRO A 9 -68.38 -38.51 49.73
CA PRO A 9 -68.70 -39.56 48.78
C PRO A 9 -70.20 -39.83 48.75
N LEU A 10 -70.74 -40.06 47.56
CA LEU A 10 -72.16 -40.23 47.34
C LEU A 10 -72.51 -41.72 47.20
N VAL A 11 -73.24 -42.28 48.14
CA VAL A 11 -73.66 -43.70 48.13
C VAL A 11 -75.14 -43.79 47.78
N LEU A 12 -75.49 -44.63 46.80
CA LEU A 12 -76.89 -44.91 46.43
C LEU A 12 -77.31 -46.26 47.01
N ILE A 13 -78.36 -46.28 47.82
CA ILE A 13 -78.96 -47.49 48.40
C ILE A 13 -80.29 -47.77 47.70
N ILE A 14 -80.46 -48.99 47.20
CA ILE A 14 -81.67 -49.46 46.53
C ILE A 14 -82.17 -50.70 47.26
N ASP A 15 -83.24 -50.55 48.04
CA ASP A 15 -83.83 -51.62 48.84
C ASP A 15 -85.34 -51.34 48.97
N ASP A 16 -86.20 -52.36 48.82
CA ASP A 16 -87.65 -52.23 48.91
C ASP A 16 -88.17 -52.31 50.36
N GLU A 17 -87.32 -52.74 51.31
CA GLU A 17 -87.60 -52.82 52.73
C GLU A 17 -87.33 -51.47 53.43
N PRO A 18 -88.38 -50.70 53.82
CA PRO A 18 -88.19 -49.33 54.29
C PRO A 18 -87.36 -49.20 55.57
N LEU A 19 -87.52 -50.15 56.50
CA LEU A 19 -86.82 -50.15 57.79
C LEU A 19 -85.32 -50.37 57.60
N LEU A 20 -84.93 -51.36 56.79
CA LEU A 20 -83.52 -51.66 56.53
C LEU A 20 -82.86 -50.53 55.73
N LEU A 21 -83.55 -49.97 54.75
CA LEU A 21 -83.09 -48.82 53.97
C LEU A 21 -82.80 -47.60 54.88
N GLU A 22 -83.68 -47.29 55.83
CA GLU A 22 -83.47 -46.20 56.80
C GLU A 22 -82.30 -46.49 57.74
N MET A 23 -82.16 -47.73 58.23
CA MET A 23 -81.04 -48.15 59.07
C MET A 23 -79.69 -48.04 58.34
N MET A 24 -79.60 -48.55 57.11
CA MET A 24 -78.37 -48.47 56.30
C MET A 24 -78.03 -47.02 55.96
N ALA A 25 -79.03 -46.19 55.60
CA ALA A 25 -78.83 -44.79 55.32
C ALA A 25 -78.32 -44.03 56.55
N SER A 26 -78.95 -44.21 57.72
CA SER A 26 -78.58 -43.51 58.95
C SER A 26 -77.13 -43.75 59.37
N VAL A 27 -76.64 -44.99 59.27
CA VAL A 27 -75.25 -45.31 59.63
C VAL A 27 -74.26 -44.72 58.61
N LEU A 28 -74.61 -44.71 57.33
CA LEU A 28 -73.77 -44.17 56.25
C LEU A 28 -73.77 -42.64 56.19
N GLU A 29 -74.85 -41.95 56.56
CA GLU A 29 -74.98 -40.47 56.55
C GLU A 29 -73.90 -39.78 57.41
N SER A 30 -73.42 -40.45 58.45
CA SER A 30 -72.33 -39.96 59.29
C SER A 30 -70.99 -39.82 58.54
N LYS A 31 -70.78 -40.59 57.46
CA LYS A 31 -69.51 -40.69 56.72
C LYS A 31 -69.63 -40.31 55.23
N CYS A 32 -70.82 -40.39 54.65
CA CYS A 32 -71.09 -40.23 53.21
C CYS A 32 -72.40 -39.48 52.97
N ASP A 33 -72.57 -38.88 51.80
CA ASP A 33 -73.88 -38.42 51.34
C ASP A 33 -74.66 -39.64 50.83
N VAL A 34 -75.90 -39.83 51.27
CA VAL A 34 -76.69 -41.02 50.93
C VAL A 34 -77.88 -40.64 50.05
N LEU A 35 -78.06 -41.37 48.95
CA LEU A 35 -79.27 -41.38 48.14
C LEU A 35 -80.00 -42.69 48.36
N THR A 36 -81.32 -42.64 48.48
CA THR A 36 -82.13 -43.84 48.69
C THR A 36 -83.22 -44.00 47.63
N ALA A 37 -83.45 -45.24 47.23
CA ALA A 37 -84.48 -45.63 46.27
C ALA A 37 -85.22 -46.88 46.77
N LYS A 38 -86.55 -46.79 46.85
CA LYS A 38 -87.44 -47.90 47.23
C LYS A 38 -87.80 -48.83 46.06
N THR A 39 -87.40 -48.47 44.84
CA THR A 39 -87.70 -49.22 43.62
C THR A 39 -86.50 -49.18 42.68
N GLY A 40 -86.31 -50.26 41.91
CA GLY A 40 -85.21 -50.38 40.94
C GLY A 40 -85.19 -49.28 39.89
N GLU A 41 -86.36 -48.88 39.36
CA GLU A 41 -86.48 -47.79 38.37
C GLU A 41 -85.98 -46.45 38.91
N LYS A 42 -86.37 -46.10 40.15
CA LYS A 42 -85.92 -44.88 40.82
C LYS A 42 -84.41 -44.95 41.09
N GLY A 43 -83.91 -46.12 41.50
CA GLY A 43 -82.48 -46.36 41.72
C GLY A 43 -81.64 -46.12 40.46
N LEU A 44 -82.03 -46.72 39.34
CA LEU A 44 -81.35 -46.54 38.06
C LEU A 44 -81.41 -45.10 37.55
N ARG A 45 -82.53 -44.40 37.76
CA ARG A 45 -82.64 -42.97 37.44
C ARG A 45 -81.68 -42.12 38.26
N LEU A 46 -81.64 -42.33 39.58
CA LEU A 46 -80.72 -41.61 40.47
C LEU A 46 -79.26 -41.91 40.16
N PHE A 47 -78.94 -43.16 39.79
CA PHE A 47 -77.61 -43.54 39.35
C PHE A 47 -77.14 -42.70 38.14
N LYS A 48 -77.98 -42.58 37.11
CA LYS A 48 -77.68 -41.77 35.91
C LYS A 48 -77.58 -40.27 36.19
N GLU A 49 -78.50 -39.74 36.99
CA GLU A 49 -78.60 -38.29 37.24
C GLU A 49 -77.52 -37.79 38.21
N LYS A 50 -77.15 -38.60 39.21
CA LYS A 50 -76.32 -38.16 40.34
C LYS A 50 -74.92 -38.77 40.36
N ASN A 51 -74.65 -39.78 39.53
CA ASN A 51 -73.36 -40.46 39.40
C ASN A 51 -72.76 -40.82 40.78
N PRO A 52 -73.38 -41.74 41.52
CA PRO A 52 -72.91 -42.12 42.85
C PRO A 52 -71.53 -42.77 42.80
N ASP A 53 -70.79 -42.65 43.89
CA ASP A 53 -69.49 -43.25 44.12
C ASP A 53 -69.56 -44.74 44.45
N LEU A 54 -70.69 -45.21 44.99
CA LEU A 54 -70.97 -46.62 45.26
C LEU A 54 -72.48 -46.88 45.20
N VAL A 55 -72.87 -48.07 44.75
CA VAL A 55 -74.28 -48.53 44.76
C VAL A 55 -74.42 -49.74 45.69
N ILE A 56 -75.36 -49.68 46.62
CA ILE A 56 -75.83 -50.81 47.43
C ILE A 56 -77.18 -51.22 46.87
N VAL A 57 -77.36 -52.50 46.55
CA VAL A 57 -78.59 -53.00 45.92
C VAL A 57 -79.06 -54.30 46.58
N ASP A 58 -80.34 -54.36 46.94
CA ASP A 58 -80.98 -55.61 47.34
C ASP A 58 -81.24 -56.50 46.12
N LEU A 59 -80.84 -57.77 46.18
CA LEU A 59 -81.08 -58.76 45.13
C LEU A 59 -82.55 -59.18 45.03
N ASN A 60 -83.34 -59.00 46.09
CA ASN A 60 -84.72 -59.47 46.17
C ASN A 60 -85.75 -58.35 46.12
N MET A 61 -85.76 -57.58 45.02
CA MET A 61 -86.72 -56.51 44.75
C MET A 61 -87.59 -56.77 43.51
N PRO A 62 -88.76 -56.11 43.40
CA PRO A 62 -89.59 -56.11 42.18
C PRO A 62 -88.83 -55.62 40.94
N HIS A 63 -89.30 -56.01 39.75
CA HIS A 63 -88.66 -55.66 38.48
C HIS A 63 -88.40 -54.15 38.29
N PRO A 64 -87.21 -53.73 37.80
CA PRO A 64 -86.02 -54.55 37.54
C PRO A 64 -85.39 -55.05 38.85
N ASP A 65 -84.99 -56.34 38.87
CA ASP A 65 -84.43 -56.96 40.07
C ASP A 65 -82.98 -56.51 40.35
N GLY A 66 -82.47 -56.77 41.56
CA GLY A 66 -81.15 -56.28 41.97
C GLY A 66 -79.99 -56.81 41.13
N TYR A 67 -80.14 -58.00 40.53
CA TYR A 67 -79.16 -58.53 39.59
C TYR A 67 -79.14 -57.72 38.29
N ALA A 68 -80.30 -57.47 37.66
CA ALA A 68 -80.38 -56.65 36.45
C ALA A 68 -79.84 -55.22 36.67
N ILE A 69 -80.06 -54.65 37.86
CA ILE A 69 -79.49 -53.36 38.26
C ILE A 69 -77.96 -53.44 38.34
N THR A 70 -77.41 -54.49 38.98
CA THR A 70 -75.97 -54.70 39.10
C THR A 70 -75.31 -54.84 37.74
N GLU A 71 -75.87 -55.68 36.87
CA GLU A 71 -75.39 -55.90 35.50
C GLU A 71 -75.41 -54.59 34.70
N TYR A 72 -76.50 -53.83 34.79
CA TYR A 72 -76.60 -52.54 34.13
C TYR A 72 -75.53 -51.56 34.62
N VAL A 73 -75.40 -51.35 35.93
CA VAL A 73 -74.42 -50.40 36.50
C VAL A 73 -73.00 -50.76 36.08
N LYS A 74 -72.66 -52.06 36.08
CA LYS A 74 -71.33 -52.53 35.68
C LYS A 74 -71.06 -52.48 34.18
N SER A 75 -72.10 -52.56 33.36
CA SER A 75 -71.96 -52.39 31.90
C SER A 75 -71.66 -50.95 31.49
N VAL A 76 -72.09 -49.96 32.28
CA VAL A 76 -71.96 -48.53 31.94
C VAL A 76 -70.94 -47.78 32.79
N SER A 77 -70.48 -48.35 33.92
CA SER A 77 -69.56 -47.68 34.83
C SER A 77 -68.75 -48.65 35.70
N TYR A 78 -67.59 -48.20 36.17
CA TYR A 78 -66.76 -48.93 37.12
C TYR A 78 -67.15 -48.72 38.60
N VAL A 79 -68.29 -48.05 38.85
CA VAL A 79 -68.79 -47.81 40.20
C VAL A 79 -68.88 -49.13 40.98
N PRO A 80 -68.32 -49.23 42.21
CA PRO A 80 -68.46 -50.40 43.06
C PRO A 80 -69.94 -50.65 43.36
N VAL A 81 -70.37 -51.91 43.21
CA VAL A 81 -71.72 -52.36 43.54
C VAL A 81 -71.61 -53.38 44.66
N VAL A 82 -72.30 -53.14 45.77
CA VAL A 82 -72.40 -54.06 46.90
C VAL A 82 -73.81 -54.61 46.94
N VAL A 83 -73.93 -55.93 47.00
CA VAL A 83 -75.25 -56.58 46.95
C VAL A 83 -75.70 -57.03 48.34
N VAL A 84 -76.97 -56.85 48.66
CA VAL A 84 -77.59 -57.30 49.92
C VAL A 84 -78.61 -58.37 49.57
N SER A 85 -78.67 -59.46 50.34
CA SER A 85 -79.49 -60.64 50.00
C SER A 85 -79.99 -61.40 51.22
N GLY A 86 -81.15 -62.04 51.14
CA GLY A 86 -81.65 -62.96 52.18
C GLY A 86 -80.97 -64.34 52.18
N ASN A 87 -81.18 -65.11 53.26
CA ASN A 87 -80.51 -66.40 53.56
C ASN A 87 -80.69 -67.54 52.51
N ASN A 88 -81.61 -67.42 51.53
CA ASN A 88 -81.94 -68.49 50.58
C ASN A 88 -81.57 -68.18 49.11
N GLN A 89 -80.58 -67.31 48.83
CA GLN A 89 -80.28 -66.83 47.47
C GLN A 89 -78.81 -66.93 47.05
N SER A 90 -78.15 -68.04 47.36
CA SER A 90 -76.73 -68.28 47.02
C SER A 90 -76.41 -68.15 45.52
N GLU A 91 -77.31 -68.60 44.63
CA GLU A 91 -77.11 -68.53 43.18
C GLU A 91 -77.10 -67.09 42.64
N LYS A 92 -78.02 -66.24 43.11
CA LYS A 92 -78.10 -64.82 42.69
C LYS A 92 -76.91 -64.01 43.18
N ILE A 93 -76.41 -64.28 44.38
CA ILE A 93 -75.18 -63.66 44.91
C ILE A 93 -73.98 -64.01 44.02
N ILE A 94 -73.83 -65.29 43.66
CA ILE A 94 -72.75 -65.74 42.77
C ILE A 94 -72.85 -65.05 41.40
N GLN A 95 -74.06 -64.93 40.86
CA GLN A 95 -74.28 -64.22 39.60
C GLN A 95 -73.90 -62.74 39.70
N ALA A 96 -74.30 -62.05 40.76
CA ALA A 96 -73.96 -60.64 40.97
C ALA A 96 -72.45 -60.41 41.14
N LEU A 97 -71.75 -61.28 41.88
CA LEU A 97 -70.29 -61.23 41.98
C LEU A 97 -69.61 -61.47 40.63
N ARG A 98 -70.11 -62.42 39.82
CA ARG A 98 -69.64 -62.65 38.44
C ARG A 98 -69.89 -61.46 37.52
N ALA A 99 -70.99 -60.73 37.73
CA ALA A 99 -71.30 -59.49 37.03
C ALA A 99 -70.42 -58.30 37.50
N GLY A 100 -69.59 -58.48 38.52
CA GLY A 100 -68.61 -57.50 38.98
C GLY A 100 -69.00 -56.76 40.27
N ALA A 101 -69.99 -57.23 41.02
CA ALA A 101 -70.23 -56.74 42.38
C ALA A 101 -68.96 -56.93 43.24
N VAL A 102 -68.62 -55.92 44.02
CA VAL A 102 -67.36 -55.88 44.78
C VAL A 102 -67.46 -56.59 46.12
N ASN A 103 -68.69 -56.74 46.65
CA ASN A 103 -68.94 -57.40 47.92
C ASN A 103 -70.43 -57.80 48.05
N TYR A 104 -70.75 -58.65 49.02
CA TYR A 104 -72.12 -59.03 49.36
C TYR A 104 -72.37 -59.08 50.87
N TYR A 105 -73.63 -58.88 51.27
CA TYR A 105 -74.08 -59.00 52.67
C TYR A 105 -75.37 -59.82 52.75
N ILE A 106 -75.48 -60.61 53.83
CA ILE A 106 -76.65 -61.45 54.10
C ILE A 106 -77.56 -60.75 55.13
N LYS A 107 -78.88 -60.68 54.86
CA LYS A 107 -79.90 -60.14 55.78
C LYS A 107 -80.23 -61.18 56.88
N PRO A 108 -80.36 -60.78 58.16
CA PRO A 108 -80.20 -59.42 58.70
C PRO A 108 -78.72 -59.02 58.85
N ILE A 109 -78.40 -57.75 58.59
CA ILE A 109 -77.05 -57.21 58.76
C ILE A 109 -76.80 -56.95 60.25
N GLU A 110 -76.16 -57.89 60.95
CA GLU A 110 -75.97 -57.82 62.40
C GLU A 110 -75.01 -56.70 62.87
N LYS A 111 -74.01 -56.34 62.05
CA LYS A 111 -72.96 -55.35 62.38
C LYS A 111 -72.94 -54.18 61.40
N LEU A 112 -73.91 -53.27 61.52
CA LEU A 112 -74.07 -52.11 60.64
C LEU A 112 -72.87 -51.14 60.62
N GLU A 113 -72.17 -50.97 61.75
CA GLU A 113 -70.99 -50.09 61.82
C GLU A 113 -69.82 -50.64 60.97
N ALA A 114 -69.55 -51.94 61.08
CA ALA A 114 -68.53 -52.62 60.28
C ALA A 114 -68.91 -52.64 58.79
N PHE A 115 -70.19 -52.79 58.47
CA PHE A 115 -70.72 -52.63 57.11
C PHE A 115 -70.36 -51.25 56.54
N ALA A 116 -70.66 -50.17 57.26
CA ALA A 116 -70.38 -48.81 56.80
C ALA A 116 -68.87 -48.53 56.59
N GLU A 117 -67.99 -49.10 57.42
CA GLU A 117 -66.54 -49.00 57.21
C GLU A 117 -66.09 -49.63 55.89
N VAL A 118 -66.59 -50.83 55.59
CA VAL A 118 -66.25 -51.52 54.34
C VAL A 118 -66.79 -50.77 53.12
N ILE A 119 -68.00 -50.19 53.21
CA ILE A 119 -68.55 -49.33 52.17
C ILE A 119 -67.64 -48.11 51.91
N CYS A 120 -67.22 -47.41 52.95
CA CYS A 120 -66.27 -46.28 52.82
C CYS A 120 -64.94 -46.72 52.21
N GLN A 121 -64.44 -47.92 52.55
CA GLN A 121 -63.21 -48.45 51.98
C GLN A 121 -63.34 -48.67 50.46
N HIS A 122 -64.47 -49.19 49.98
CA HIS A 122 -64.69 -49.38 48.55
C HIS A 122 -64.76 -48.06 47.78
N VAL A 123 -65.37 -47.03 48.36
CA VAL A 123 -65.37 -45.67 47.79
C VAL A 123 -63.96 -45.10 47.73
N ALA A 124 -63.20 -45.19 48.83
CA ALA A 124 -61.83 -44.66 48.88
C ALA A 124 -60.93 -45.33 47.83
N ASN A 125 -61.08 -46.64 47.62
CA ASN A 125 -60.36 -47.37 46.59
C ASN A 125 -60.69 -46.88 45.17
N LYS A 126 -61.97 -46.58 44.87
CA LYS A 126 -62.38 -46.01 43.57
C LYS A 126 -61.71 -44.65 43.33
N TRP A 127 -61.80 -43.74 44.30
CA TRP A 127 -61.21 -42.41 44.17
C TRP A 127 -59.69 -42.43 44.03
N LEU A 128 -59.03 -43.37 44.73
CA LEU A 128 -57.59 -43.58 44.58
C LEU A 128 -57.24 -44.01 43.15
N MET A 129 -58.01 -44.95 42.58
CA MET A 129 -57.82 -45.39 41.20
C MET A 129 -58.03 -44.24 40.20
N ASP A 130 -59.11 -43.48 40.33
CA ASP A 130 -59.40 -42.32 39.46
C ASP A 130 -58.27 -41.29 39.51
N SER A 131 -57.72 -41.03 40.71
CA SER A 131 -56.58 -40.13 40.91
C SER A 131 -55.30 -40.67 40.27
N CYS A 132 -55.03 -41.97 40.40
CA CYS A 132 -53.88 -42.63 39.76
C CYS A 132 -53.95 -42.52 38.23
N PHE A 133 -55.13 -42.75 37.63
CA PHE A 133 -55.30 -42.61 36.18
C PHE A 133 -55.07 -41.16 35.70
N ALA A 134 -55.61 -40.17 36.42
CA ALA A 134 -55.42 -38.77 36.07
C ALA A 134 -53.95 -38.32 36.17
N LEU A 135 -53.25 -38.76 37.23
CA LEU A 135 -51.82 -38.50 37.40
C LEU A 135 -50.98 -39.18 36.32
N GLN A 136 -51.32 -40.43 35.97
CA GLN A 136 -50.63 -41.16 34.92
C GLN A 136 -50.76 -40.46 33.57
N ALA A 137 -51.96 -40.03 33.18
CA ALA A 137 -52.18 -39.29 31.93
C ALA A 137 -51.39 -37.97 31.89
N THR A 138 -51.34 -37.24 33.00
CA THR A 138 -50.57 -35.99 33.09
C THR A 138 -49.06 -36.25 32.97
N LEU A 139 -48.56 -37.31 33.61
CA LEU A 139 -47.16 -37.69 33.54
C LEU A 139 -46.77 -38.13 32.12
N GLU A 140 -47.62 -38.93 31.46
CA GLU A 140 -47.41 -39.36 30.07
C GLU A 140 -47.30 -38.15 29.13
N GLN A 141 -48.19 -37.17 29.27
CA GLN A 141 -48.10 -35.92 28.49
C GLN A 141 -46.79 -35.16 28.75
N GLN A 142 -46.37 -35.01 30.01
CA GLN A 142 -45.10 -34.34 30.35
C GLN A 142 -43.87 -35.09 29.81
N VAL A 143 -43.92 -36.44 29.81
CA VAL A 143 -42.86 -37.26 29.23
C VAL A 143 -42.79 -37.09 27.72
N GLU A 144 -43.93 -37.03 27.03
CA GLU A 144 -43.99 -36.80 25.58
C GLU A 144 -43.44 -35.41 25.22
N GLU A 145 -43.87 -34.35 25.90
CA GLU A 145 -43.39 -32.99 25.69
C GLU A 145 -41.87 -32.87 25.92
N ARG A 146 -41.34 -33.47 26.99
CA ARG A 146 -39.90 -33.46 27.28
C ARG A 146 -39.09 -34.27 26.27
N THR A 147 -39.61 -35.42 25.85
CA THR A 147 -38.95 -36.27 24.84
C THR A 147 -38.82 -35.52 23.52
N ALA A 148 -39.88 -34.82 23.07
CA ALA A 148 -39.87 -34.01 21.87
C ALA A 148 -38.83 -32.86 21.95
N LEU A 149 -38.77 -32.13 23.08
CA LEU A 149 -37.78 -31.08 23.28
C LEU A 149 -36.34 -31.61 23.25
N TYR A 150 -36.09 -32.74 23.91
CA TYR A 150 -34.78 -33.38 23.91
C TYR A 150 -34.34 -33.78 22.50
N GLU A 151 -35.25 -34.32 21.68
CA GLU A 151 -34.94 -34.68 20.29
C GLU A 151 -34.59 -33.45 19.44
N GLN A 152 -35.30 -32.34 19.63
CA GLN A 152 -35.02 -31.07 18.96
C GLN A 152 -33.63 -30.52 19.33
N GLU A 153 -33.29 -30.47 20.63
CA GLU A 153 -31.97 -30.02 21.10
C GLU A 153 -30.85 -30.92 20.57
N LYS A 154 -31.06 -32.24 20.61
CA LYS A 154 -30.12 -33.24 20.07
C LYS A 154 -29.87 -33.03 18.58
N GLN A 155 -30.91 -32.72 17.81
CA GLN A 155 -30.78 -32.42 16.38
C GLN A 155 -30.04 -31.10 16.14
N GLY A 156 -30.30 -30.08 16.96
CA GLY A 156 -29.58 -28.80 16.95
C GLY A 156 -28.07 -28.97 17.20
N VAL A 157 -27.71 -29.74 18.24
CA VAL A 157 -26.31 -30.04 18.56
C VAL A 157 -25.63 -30.80 17.43
N LYS A 158 -26.28 -31.81 16.84
CA LYS A 158 -25.73 -32.54 15.67
C LYS A 158 -25.48 -31.62 14.48
N SER A 159 -26.41 -30.72 14.18
CA SER A 159 -26.26 -29.74 13.10
C SER A 159 -25.10 -28.79 13.34
N ALA A 160 -24.96 -28.29 14.58
CA ALA A 160 -23.84 -27.43 14.97
C ALA A 160 -22.49 -28.16 14.87
N GLN A 161 -22.40 -29.41 15.34
CA GLN A 161 -21.21 -30.26 15.19
C GLN A 161 -20.84 -30.48 13.72
N GLY A 162 -21.84 -30.70 12.85
CA GLY A 162 -21.63 -30.82 11.41
C GLY A 162 -21.03 -29.56 10.79
N LYS A 163 -21.59 -28.38 11.10
CA LYS A 163 -21.07 -27.09 10.60
C LYS A 163 -19.63 -26.83 11.07
N LEU A 164 -19.34 -27.09 12.35
CA LEU A 164 -17.99 -26.94 12.90
C LEU A 164 -17.00 -27.90 12.22
N SER A 165 -17.39 -29.16 11.99
CA SER A 165 -16.55 -30.14 11.30
C SER A 165 -16.19 -29.69 9.88
N ILE A 166 -17.13 -29.09 9.15
CA ILE A 166 -16.88 -28.54 7.81
C ILE A 166 -15.89 -27.37 7.88
N GLN A 167 -16.05 -26.44 8.83
CA GLN A 167 -15.15 -25.30 9.00
C GLN A 167 -13.72 -25.74 9.37
N VAL A 168 -13.57 -26.72 10.28
CA VAL A 168 -12.27 -27.29 10.64
C VAL A 168 -11.61 -27.92 9.42
N LYS A 169 -12.33 -28.76 8.65
CA LYS A 169 -11.80 -29.39 7.43
C LYS A 169 -11.40 -28.36 6.36
N LEU A 170 -12.13 -27.26 6.25
CA LEU A 170 -11.78 -26.17 5.33
C LEU A 170 -10.46 -25.52 5.73
N LEU A 171 -10.29 -25.17 7.01
CA LEU A 171 -9.06 -24.56 7.52
C LEU A 171 -7.86 -25.51 7.37
N GLU A 172 -8.03 -26.80 7.67
CA GLU A 172 -7.00 -27.83 7.44
C GLU A 172 -6.56 -27.88 5.96
N LYS A 173 -7.53 -27.84 5.02
CA LYS A 173 -7.23 -27.81 3.59
C LYS A 173 -6.51 -26.53 3.16
N ILE A 174 -6.92 -25.38 3.68
CA ILE A 174 -6.25 -24.09 3.38
C ILE A 174 -4.80 -24.14 3.87
N ILE A 175 -4.58 -24.53 5.12
CA ILE A 175 -3.25 -24.62 5.73
C ILE A 175 -2.34 -25.59 4.95
N ALA A 176 -2.90 -26.70 4.45
CA ALA A 176 -2.17 -27.66 3.63
C ALA A 176 -1.80 -27.15 2.23
N GLN A 177 -2.53 -26.18 1.68
CA GLN A 177 -2.27 -25.59 0.35
C GLN A 177 -1.36 -24.37 0.40
N ILE A 178 -1.13 -23.77 1.56
CA ILE A 178 -0.22 -22.61 1.70
C ILE A 178 1.22 -23.06 1.34
N PRO A 179 1.88 -22.39 0.38
CA PRO A 179 3.23 -22.75 -0.07
C PRO A 179 4.34 -22.34 0.92
N HIS A 180 3.99 -21.58 1.95
CA HIS A 180 4.90 -21.15 3.01
C HIS A 180 4.81 -22.08 4.23
N ALA A 181 5.85 -22.13 5.04
CA ALA A 181 5.86 -22.92 6.26
C ALA A 181 4.96 -22.24 7.31
N VAL A 182 3.95 -22.94 7.81
CA VAL A 182 3.00 -22.43 8.82
C VAL A 182 3.03 -23.33 10.04
N PHE A 183 3.05 -22.73 11.24
CA PHE A 183 2.98 -23.44 12.51
C PHE A 183 2.17 -22.66 13.54
N TRP A 184 1.66 -23.35 14.56
CA TRP A 184 1.03 -22.72 15.72
C TRP A 184 1.38 -23.46 17.00
N LYS A 185 1.51 -22.69 18.09
CA LYS A 185 1.86 -23.17 19.42
C LYS A 185 0.81 -22.73 20.42
N ASP A 186 0.67 -23.47 21.51
CA ASP A 186 -0.13 -23.03 22.65
C ASP A 186 0.62 -22.01 23.52
N LYS A 187 -0.05 -21.53 24.58
CA LYS A 187 0.51 -20.64 25.61
C LYS A 187 1.77 -21.17 26.32
N ASN A 188 2.01 -22.48 26.28
CA ASN A 188 3.19 -23.13 26.87
C ASN A 188 4.30 -23.34 25.82
N LEU A 189 4.15 -22.76 24.62
CA LEU A 189 5.08 -22.87 23.50
C LEU A 189 5.26 -24.29 22.94
N ILE A 190 4.24 -25.13 23.14
CA ILE A 190 4.18 -26.47 22.56
C ILE A 190 3.48 -26.42 21.22
N TYR A 191 4.06 -27.03 20.19
CA TYR A 191 3.45 -27.10 18.86
C TYR A 191 2.12 -27.84 18.91
N ARG A 192 1.06 -27.16 18.47
CA ARG A 192 -0.29 -27.73 18.31
C ARG A 192 -0.56 -28.15 16.87
N GLY A 193 0.23 -27.63 15.94
CA GLY A 193 0.33 -28.17 14.60
C GLY A 193 1.20 -27.33 13.69
N ALA A 194 1.42 -27.87 12.50
CA ALA A 194 2.19 -27.27 11.43
C ALA A 194 1.72 -27.81 10.09
N ASN A 195 2.01 -27.11 9.00
CA ASN A 195 1.78 -27.64 7.67
C ASN A 195 2.98 -28.48 7.17
N LYS A 196 2.77 -29.22 6.08
CA LYS A 196 3.80 -30.09 5.49
C LYS A 196 5.08 -29.32 5.10
N VAL A 197 4.93 -28.07 4.65
CA VAL A 197 6.05 -27.22 4.26
C VAL A 197 6.95 -26.93 5.47
N PHE A 198 6.39 -26.57 6.63
CA PHE A 198 7.16 -26.37 7.85
C PHE A 198 7.88 -27.66 8.28
N ALA A 199 7.17 -28.78 8.28
CA ALA A 199 7.73 -30.08 8.68
C ALA A 199 8.93 -30.50 7.81
N LYS A 200 8.85 -30.26 6.50
CA LYS A 200 9.92 -30.57 5.56
C LYS A 200 11.08 -29.57 5.64
N LEU A 201 10.79 -28.27 5.76
CA LEU A 201 11.79 -27.21 5.75
C LEU A 201 12.63 -27.18 7.04
N PHE A 202 11.98 -27.26 8.20
CA PHE A 202 12.65 -27.09 9.51
C PHE A 202 13.08 -28.40 10.18
N VAL A 203 12.40 -29.53 9.90
CA VAL A 203 12.62 -30.80 10.61
C VAL A 203 12.97 -31.96 9.67
N GLY A 204 12.71 -31.82 8.37
CA GLY A 204 13.01 -32.87 7.38
C GLY A 204 12.08 -34.07 7.40
N ILE A 205 10.86 -33.90 7.91
CA ILE A 205 9.87 -34.97 7.99
C ILE A 205 8.65 -34.66 7.11
N ASP A 206 8.09 -35.69 6.48
CA ASP A 206 6.92 -35.57 5.60
C ASP A 206 5.59 -35.45 6.34
N ASP A 207 5.53 -35.96 7.57
CA ASP A 207 4.33 -35.98 8.40
C ASP A 207 4.39 -34.88 9.49
N PRO A 208 3.59 -33.80 9.36
CA PRO A 208 3.55 -32.74 10.37
C PRO A 208 2.98 -33.19 11.72
N GLY A 209 2.26 -34.32 11.78
CA GLY A 209 1.70 -34.85 13.03
C GLY A 209 2.77 -35.19 14.07
N LYS A 210 3.99 -35.53 13.64
CA LYS A 210 5.12 -35.85 14.51
C LYS A 210 5.68 -34.64 15.29
N ILE A 211 5.31 -33.43 14.90
CA ILE A 211 5.71 -32.16 15.55
C ILE A 211 4.77 -31.83 16.71
N VAL A 212 3.52 -32.31 16.66
CA VAL A 212 2.50 -31.99 17.66
C VAL A 212 2.91 -32.51 19.03
N GLY A 213 2.78 -31.67 20.06
CA GLY A 213 3.13 -32.01 21.44
C GLY A 213 4.60 -31.79 21.81
N ARG A 214 5.43 -31.36 20.87
CA ARG A 214 6.86 -31.07 21.08
C ARG A 214 7.12 -29.58 21.30
N SER A 215 8.22 -29.26 21.99
CA SER A 215 8.82 -27.93 22.04
C SER A 215 9.77 -27.72 20.86
N VAL A 216 10.20 -26.47 20.63
CA VAL A 216 11.25 -26.15 19.64
C VAL A 216 12.59 -26.86 19.95
N PHE A 217 12.84 -27.15 21.23
CA PHE A 217 14.03 -27.87 21.68
C PHE A 217 13.97 -29.39 21.44
N ASP A 218 12.78 -29.93 21.17
CA ASP A 218 12.58 -31.37 20.89
C ASP A 218 12.57 -31.66 19.38
N LEU A 219 12.84 -30.64 18.56
CA LEU A 219 13.01 -30.74 17.12
C LEU A 219 14.49 -30.81 16.79
N ASP A 220 14.82 -31.43 15.65
CA ASP A 220 16.19 -31.56 15.15
C ASP A 220 16.69 -30.23 14.56
N ILE A 221 16.72 -29.20 15.40
CA ILE A 221 17.09 -27.82 15.08
C ILE A 221 18.31 -27.47 15.95
N PRO A 222 19.36 -26.82 15.39
CA PRO A 222 20.51 -26.38 16.17
C PRO A 222 20.12 -25.57 17.41
N LEU A 223 20.77 -25.84 18.54
CA LEU A 223 20.42 -25.26 19.84
C LEU A 223 20.42 -23.72 19.84
N GLN A 224 21.36 -23.10 19.11
CA GLN A 224 21.43 -21.64 18.96
C GLN A 224 20.17 -21.08 18.28
N THR A 225 19.74 -21.71 17.19
CA THR A 225 18.52 -21.34 16.45
C THR A 225 17.26 -21.59 17.28
N ALA A 226 17.20 -22.70 18.01
CA ALA A 226 16.09 -23.02 18.91
C ALA A 226 15.94 -21.97 20.03
N ASN A 227 17.06 -21.54 20.64
CA ASN A 227 17.08 -20.48 21.65
C ASN A 227 16.55 -19.15 21.10
N LEU A 228 16.99 -18.75 19.91
CA LEU A 228 16.54 -17.52 19.24
C LEU A 228 15.04 -17.56 18.94
N LEU A 229 14.56 -18.67 18.38
CA LEU A 229 13.14 -18.86 18.09
C LEU A 229 12.28 -18.84 19.36
N HIS A 230 12.74 -19.48 20.44
CA HIS A 230 12.06 -19.50 21.72
C HIS A 230 11.99 -18.11 22.36
N ALA A 231 13.10 -17.36 22.39
CA ALA A 231 13.14 -16.01 22.95
C ALA A 231 12.13 -15.09 22.26
N GLN A 232 12.05 -15.16 20.93
CA GLN A 232 11.09 -14.39 20.15
C GLN A 232 9.64 -14.84 20.40
N ASP A 233 9.39 -16.15 20.54
CA ASP A 233 8.04 -16.65 20.86
C ASP A 233 7.56 -16.07 22.22
N VAL A 234 8.45 -16.05 23.21
CA VAL A 234 8.18 -15.44 24.53
C VAL A 234 7.91 -13.95 24.39
N GLU A 235 8.67 -13.23 23.57
CA GLU A 235 8.49 -11.80 23.34
C GLU A 235 7.16 -11.47 22.67
N VAL A 236 6.74 -12.22 21.65
CA VAL A 236 5.45 -12.06 20.97
C VAL A 236 4.28 -12.36 21.92
N LEU A 237 4.40 -13.41 22.74
CA LEU A 237 3.40 -13.70 23.77
C LEU A 237 3.34 -12.64 24.87
N LYS A 238 4.43 -11.95 25.19
CA LYS A 238 4.45 -10.86 26.19
C LYS A 238 3.93 -9.53 25.63
N THR A 239 4.44 -9.11 24.48
CA THR A 239 4.19 -7.77 23.91
C THR A 239 2.90 -7.68 23.11
N GLY A 240 2.49 -8.79 22.48
CA GLY A 240 1.30 -8.85 21.62
C GLY A 240 1.49 -8.21 20.26
N ARG A 241 2.70 -7.71 19.98
CA ARG A 241 3.04 -7.14 18.68
C ARG A 241 3.54 -8.26 17.76
N PRO A 242 3.14 -8.25 16.48
CA PRO A 242 3.75 -9.12 15.48
C PRO A 242 5.26 -8.88 15.41
N ALA A 243 6.04 -9.95 15.33
CA ALA A 243 7.50 -9.86 15.18
C ALA A 243 7.93 -10.64 13.92
N THR A 244 8.83 -10.03 13.14
CA THR A 244 9.45 -10.66 11.98
C THR A 244 10.94 -10.80 12.24
N ILE A 245 11.50 -11.99 11.99
CA ILE A 245 12.93 -12.26 12.11
C ILE A 245 13.44 -12.95 10.86
N GLU A 246 14.67 -12.64 10.45
CA GLU A 246 15.40 -13.40 9.46
C GLU A 246 16.43 -14.27 10.15
N ILE A 247 16.39 -15.57 9.86
CA ILE A 247 17.31 -16.56 10.40
C ILE A 247 17.86 -17.42 9.27
N GLN A 248 19.13 -17.78 9.39
CA GLN A 248 19.70 -18.86 8.60
C GLN A 248 19.48 -20.16 9.36
N ILE A 249 18.91 -21.14 8.66
CA ILE A 249 18.72 -22.48 9.18
C ILE A 249 19.46 -23.46 8.29
N THR A 250 20.01 -24.50 8.90
CA THR A 250 20.52 -25.65 8.15
C THR A 250 19.35 -26.57 7.86
N GLY A 251 19.02 -26.72 6.59
CA GLY A 251 18.01 -27.67 6.15
C GLY A 251 18.43 -29.13 6.43
N PRO A 252 17.49 -30.08 6.31
CA PRO A 252 17.74 -31.50 6.62
C PRO A 252 18.83 -32.15 5.76
N SER A 253 19.07 -31.61 4.56
CA SER A 253 20.11 -32.04 3.62
C SER A 253 21.48 -31.39 3.88
N GLY A 254 21.62 -30.58 4.94
CA GLY A 254 22.84 -29.82 5.22
C GLY A 254 22.98 -28.51 4.44
N SER A 255 21.99 -28.13 3.63
CA SER A 255 21.98 -26.87 2.87
C SER A 255 21.61 -25.69 3.77
N GLU A 256 22.31 -24.57 3.67
CA GLU A 256 21.89 -23.33 4.32
C GLU A 256 20.68 -22.72 3.63
N ILE A 257 19.64 -22.44 4.39
CA ILE A 257 18.38 -21.86 3.93
C ILE A 257 18.17 -20.56 4.71
N SER A 258 17.95 -19.46 3.99
CA SER A 258 17.59 -18.17 4.60
C SER A 258 16.08 -18.08 4.73
N VAL A 259 15.58 -17.97 5.96
CA VAL A 259 14.14 -17.98 6.24
C VAL A 259 13.72 -16.74 7.01
N GLN A 260 12.70 -16.05 6.50
CA GLN A 260 12.03 -14.95 7.19
C GLN A 260 10.78 -15.47 7.89
N THR A 261 10.70 -15.32 9.20
CA THR A 261 9.59 -15.82 10.01
C THR A 261 8.85 -14.67 10.68
N THR A 262 7.55 -14.56 10.38
CA THR A 262 6.61 -13.62 11.01
C THR A 262 5.73 -14.36 11.99
N LYS A 263 5.62 -13.86 13.22
CA LYS A 263 4.86 -14.47 14.30
C LYS A 263 3.84 -13.49 14.86
N SER A 264 2.68 -13.98 15.24
CA SER A 264 1.59 -13.20 15.81
C SER A 264 0.88 -13.97 16.93
N ARG A 265 0.41 -13.25 17.94
CA ARG A 265 -0.31 -13.83 19.07
C ARG A 265 -1.71 -14.29 18.65
N LEU A 266 -2.15 -15.44 19.17
CA LEU A 266 -3.49 -15.99 19.00
C LEU A 266 -4.31 -15.75 20.28
N GLU A 267 -5.42 -15.03 20.15
CA GLU A 267 -6.34 -14.72 21.24
C GLU A 267 -7.74 -15.24 20.91
N ASN A 268 -8.50 -15.65 21.92
CA ASN A 268 -9.90 -16.03 21.76
C ASN A 268 -10.83 -14.80 21.74
N GLY A 269 -12.13 -15.01 21.49
CA GLY A 269 -13.13 -13.94 21.40
C GLY A 269 -13.33 -13.09 22.68
N HIS A 270 -12.68 -13.46 23.78
CA HIS A 270 -12.69 -12.72 25.05
C HIS A 270 -11.32 -12.09 25.39
N GLY A 271 -10.38 -12.05 24.43
CA GLY A 271 -9.04 -11.48 24.62
C GLY A 271 -8.09 -12.32 25.47
N LYS A 272 -8.42 -13.59 25.72
CA LYS A 272 -7.52 -14.51 26.44
C LYS A 272 -6.58 -15.18 25.44
N ILE A 273 -5.29 -15.20 25.81
CA ILE A 273 -4.21 -15.76 24.99
C ILE A 273 -4.34 -17.28 24.90
N GLU A 274 -4.50 -17.79 23.69
CA GLU A 274 -4.52 -19.23 23.38
C GLU A 274 -3.14 -19.71 22.92
N GLY A 275 -2.32 -18.82 22.33
CA GLY A 275 -0.97 -19.14 21.91
C GLY A 275 -0.43 -18.18 20.86
N LEU A 276 0.26 -18.72 19.85
CA LEU A 276 0.79 -17.94 18.73
C LEU A 276 0.71 -18.72 17.41
N VAL A 277 0.72 -17.99 16.31
CA VAL A 277 0.85 -18.51 14.95
C VAL A 277 2.08 -17.89 14.29
N GLY A 278 2.80 -18.68 13.49
CA GLY A 278 3.95 -18.23 12.73
C GLY A 278 3.91 -18.68 11.28
N VAL A 279 4.38 -17.81 10.39
CA VAL A 279 4.58 -18.09 8.96
C VAL A 279 6.04 -17.82 8.61
N SER A 280 6.66 -18.77 7.93
CA SER A 280 8.06 -18.76 7.55
C SER A 280 8.19 -18.85 6.03
N LEU A 281 8.88 -17.86 5.44
CA LEU A 281 9.16 -17.73 4.02
C LEU A 281 10.62 -18.07 3.74
N ASP A 282 10.86 -19.01 2.82
CA ASP A 282 12.20 -19.26 2.28
C ASP A 282 12.57 -18.15 1.30
N MET A 283 13.61 -17.38 1.63
CA MET A 283 14.13 -16.28 0.82
C MET A 283 15.47 -16.62 0.17
N THR A 284 15.91 -17.88 0.20
CA THR A 284 17.24 -18.29 -0.28
C THR A 284 17.43 -17.93 -1.75
N LYS A 285 16.46 -18.30 -2.61
CA LYS A 285 16.51 -17.98 -4.04
C LYS A 285 16.49 -16.47 -4.29
N GLN A 286 15.72 -15.73 -3.49
CA GLN A 286 15.60 -14.28 -3.62
C GLN A 286 16.92 -13.60 -3.27
N LYS A 287 17.55 -13.96 -2.15
CA LYS A 287 18.87 -13.42 -1.75
C LYS A 287 19.97 -13.76 -2.77
N LEU A 288 19.99 -14.98 -3.30
CA LEU A 288 20.94 -15.37 -4.34
C LEU A 288 20.76 -14.55 -5.63
N THR A 289 19.51 -14.31 -6.04
CA THR A 289 19.21 -13.52 -7.24
C THR A 289 19.60 -12.05 -7.04
N GLU A 290 19.36 -11.50 -5.86
CA GLU A 290 19.74 -10.13 -5.52
C GLU A 290 21.26 -9.94 -5.52
N MET A 291 22.00 -10.90 -5.00
CA MET A 291 23.47 -10.91 -5.07
C MET A 291 23.98 -10.97 -6.52
N ASP A 292 23.43 -11.88 -7.34
CA ASP A 292 23.81 -12.00 -8.77
C ASP A 292 23.53 -10.71 -9.55
N LEU A 293 22.39 -10.05 -9.28
CA LEU A 293 22.06 -8.76 -9.88
C LEU A 293 23.08 -7.67 -9.50
N HIS A 294 23.46 -7.59 -8.22
CA HIS A 294 24.46 -6.63 -7.75
C HIS A 294 25.83 -6.87 -8.39
N GLU A 295 26.28 -8.13 -8.49
CA GLU A 295 27.52 -8.47 -9.17
C GLU A 295 27.46 -8.10 -10.66
N ARG A 296 26.33 -8.36 -11.33
CA ARG A 296 26.13 -7.99 -12.73
C ARG A 296 26.15 -6.49 -12.96
N GLU A 297 25.54 -5.72 -12.07
CA GLU A 297 25.51 -4.26 -12.15
C GLU A 297 26.92 -3.66 -11.98
N ALA A 298 27.70 -4.16 -11.02
CA ALA A 298 29.09 -3.77 -10.82
C ALA A 298 29.95 -4.09 -12.06
N PHE A 299 29.78 -5.28 -12.65
CA PHE A 299 30.46 -5.68 -13.87
C PHE A 299 30.14 -4.77 -15.06
N LEU A 300 28.85 -4.43 -15.26
CA LEU A 300 28.43 -3.53 -16.34
C LEU A 300 28.97 -2.11 -16.16
N ARG A 301 29.06 -1.62 -14.91
CA ARG A 301 29.68 -0.32 -14.60
C ARG A 301 31.15 -0.30 -15.01
N ASP A 302 31.92 -1.33 -14.65
CA ASP A 302 33.34 -1.41 -15.00
C ASP A 302 33.55 -1.50 -16.52
N GLN A 303 32.74 -2.31 -17.22
CA GLN A 303 32.77 -2.36 -18.69
C GLN A 303 32.47 -0.99 -19.33
N ASN A 304 31.46 -0.27 -18.83
CA ASN A 304 31.14 1.06 -19.34
C ASN A 304 32.28 2.06 -19.09
N ALA A 305 32.92 2.03 -17.92
CA ALA A 305 34.07 2.89 -17.63
C ALA A 305 35.25 2.61 -18.58
N GLN A 306 35.58 1.34 -18.83
CA GLN A 306 36.66 0.95 -19.76
C GLN A 306 36.34 1.34 -21.22
N LEU A 307 35.09 1.17 -21.66
CA LEU A 307 34.65 1.60 -22.99
C LEU A 307 34.73 3.11 -23.15
N LEU A 308 34.25 3.88 -22.16
CA LEU A 308 34.32 5.34 -22.18
C LEU A 308 35.76 5.85 -22.20
N ALA A 309 36.68 5.24 -21.44
CA ALA A 309 38.10 5.57 -21.49
C ALA A 309 38.68 5.35 -22.90
N THR A 310 38.39 4.20 -23.52
CA THR A 310 38.88 3.84 -24.86
C THR A 310 38.30 4.73 -25.96
N LEU A 311 37.04 5.17 -25.82
CA LEU A 311 36.39 6.07 -26.77
C LEU A 311 36.89 7.52 -26.60
N SER A 312 37.08 7.99 -25.36
CA SER A 312 37.60 9.32 -25.06
C SER A 312 38.91 9.59 -25.80
N ASP A 313 39.82 8.62 -25.89
CA ASP A 313 41.11 8.80 -26.55
C ASP A 313 41.03 8.81 -28.08
N ARG A 314 39.98 8.22 -28.68
CA ARG A 314 39.74 8.28 -30.12
C ARG A 314 39.13 9.61 -30.58
N TYR A 315 38.45 10.33 -29.70
CA TYR A 315 37.76 11.59 -30.01
C TYR A 315 38.51 12.84 -29.53
N LYS A 316 39.80 12.68 -29.19
CA LYS A 316 40.72 13.77 -28.89
C LYS A 316 41.59 14.08 -30.11
N PHE A 317 41.63 15.35 -30.50
CA PHE A 317 42.61 15.86 -31.46
C PHE A 317 43.48 16.91 -30.76
N GLY A 318 44.64 16.48 -30.27
CA GLY A 318 45.46 17.29 -29.36
C GLY A 318 44.72 17.55 -28.04
N GLU A 319 44.53 18.82 -27.68
CA GLU A 319 43.74 19.24 -26.51
C GLU A 319 42.24 19.41 -26.83
N ILE A 320 41.83 19.28 -28.10
CA ILE A 320 40.45 19.49 -28.53
C ILE A 320 39.67 18.17 -28.38
N VAL A 321 38.47 18.26 -27.79
CA VAL A 321 37.57 17.13 -27.56
C VAL A 321 36.30 17.31 -28.39
N GLY A 322 35.92 16.28 -29.16
CA GLY A 322 34.70 16.28 -29.95
C GLY A 322 34.56 15.04 -30.84
N LYS A 323 33.36 14.44 -30.85
CA LYS A 323 32.99 13.28 -31.67
C LYS A 323 32.06 13.63 -32.83
N SER A 324 31.39 14.78 -32.79
CA SER A 324 30.44 15.21 -33.82
C SER A 324 31.10 15.33 -35.20
N GLN A 325 30.32 15.09 -36.26
CA GLN A 325 30.83 15.17 -37.63
C GLN A 325 31.39 16.55 -37.97
N ILE A 326 30.80 17.62 -37.41
CA ILE A 326 31.26 19.01 -37.58
C ILE A 326 32.69 19.16 -37.03
N MET A 327 32.98 18.55 -35.87
CA MET A 327 34.31 18.56 -35.28
C MET A 327 35.31 17.75 -36.09
N GLN A 328 34.92 16.58 -36.62
CA GLN A 328 35.80 15.76 -37.48
C GLN A 328 36.19 16.52 -38.76
N ASN A 329 35.22 17.16 -39.43
CA ASN A 329 35.50 18.00 -40.59
C ASN A 329 36.42 19.18 -40.24
N MET A 330 36.28 19.75 -39.03
CA MET A 330 37.15 20.80 -38.54
C MET A 330 38.57 20.29 -38.28
N TYR A 331 38.75 19.06 -37.77
CA TYR A 331 40.07 18.46 -37.59
C TYR A 331 40.82 18.28 -38.91
N ASP A 332 40.13 17.86 -39.97
CA ASP A 332 40.71 17.75 -41.32
C ASP A 332 41.14 19.12 -41.88
N LEU A 333 40.33 20.16 -41.63
CA LEU A 333 40.67 21.55 -41.98
C LEU A 333 41.87 22.06 -41.17
N ILE A 334 41.94 21.75 -39.88
CA ILE A 334 43.06 22.12 -39.00
C ILE A 334 44.36 21.45 -39.46
N LEU A 335 44.31 20.17 -39.82
CA LEU A 335 45.45 19.44 -40.37
C LEU A 335 45.93 20.08 -41.68
N SER A 336 45.01 20.32 -42.61
CA SER A 336 45.30 20.97 -43.90
C SER A 336 45.88 22.36 -43.71
N ALA A 337 45.34 23.14 -42.78
CA ALA A 337 45.83 24.47 -42.44
C ALA A 337 47.21 24.42 -41.75
N GLY A 338 47.47 23.43 -40.89
CA GLY A 338 48.75 23.24 -40.23
C GLY A 338 49.92 23.04 -41.20
N TYR A 339 49.71 22.26 -42.27
CA TYR A 339 50.71 22.04 -43.31
C TYR A 339 50.99 23.26 -44.19
N SER A 340 50.02 24.17 -44.34
CA SER A 340 50.18 25.42 -45.07
C SER A 340 51.02 26.45 -44.28
N GLN A 341 51.63 27.42 -44.98
CA GLN A 341 52.24 28.63 -44.38
C GLN A 341 51.30 29.84 -44.45
N SER A 342 50.12 29.70 -45.05
CA SER A 342 49.15 30.79 -45.21
C SER A 342 48.60 31.29 -43.87
N ASN A 343 48.16 32.55 -43.89
CA ASN A 343 47.44 33.19 -42.80
C ASN A 343 46.08 32.50 -42.58
N ILE A 344 45.66 32.44 -41.32
CA ILE A 344 44.43 31.76 -40.95
C ILE A 344 43.52 32.73 -40.21
N LEU A 345 42.25 32.74 -40.58
CA LEU A 345 41.17 33.41 -39.87
C LEU A 345 40.27 32.38 -39.18
N LEU A 346 40.21 32.44 -37.86
CA LEU A 346 39.33 31.67 -37.00
C LEU A 346 38.07 32.48 -36.71
N ARG A 347 36.93 32.03 -37.23
CA ARG A 347 35.64 32.65 -36.97
C ARG A 347 34.85 31.80 -35.99
N GLY A 348 34.32 32.40 -34.94
CA GLY A 348 33.46 31.68 -34.00
C GLY A 348 33.04 32.56 -32.84
N GLU A 349 32.01 32.16 -32.11
CA GLU A 349 31.50 32.92 -30.97
C GLU A 349 32.50 33.00 -29.82
N HIS A 350 32.32 33.97 -28.93
CA HIS A 350 33.14 34.08 -27.72
C HIS A 350 33.03 32.79 -26.89
N GLY A 351 34.15 32.30 -26.34
CA GLY A 351 34.18 31.09 -25.53
C GLY A 351 34.03 29.76 -26.30
N SER A 352 33.97 29.76 -27.64
CA SER A 352 33.90 28.55 -28.49
C SER A 352 35.19 27.74 -28.59
N GLY A 353 36.32 28.28 -28.10
CA GLY A 353 37.61 27.59 -28.10
C GLY A 353 38.58 27.99 -29.22
N ARG A 354 38.39 29.15 -29.87
CA ARG A 354 39.26 29.67 -30.96
C ARG A 354 40.76 29.65 -30.60
N LYS A 355 41.13 30.08 -29.39
CA LYS A 355 42.51 30.05 -28.91
C LYS A 355 43.11 28.64 -28.87
N LEU A 356 42.32 27.66 -28.45
CA LEU A 356 42.73 26.26 -28.40
C LEU A 356 42.99 25.75 -29.82
N VAL A 357 42.08 26.05 -30.75
CA VAL A 357 42.24 25.71 -32.18
C VAL A 357 43.50 26.33 -32.77
N GLY A 358 43.75 27.62 -32.51
CA GLY A 358 44.97 28.30 -32.97
C GLY A 358 46.26 27.66 -32.46
N LYS A 359 46.29 27.29 -31.16
CA LYS A 359 47.41 26.57 -30.55
C LYS A 359 47.60 25.19 -31.20
N THR A 360 46.52 24.44 -31.44
CA THR A 360 46.58 23.12 -32.10
C THR A 360 47.09 23.23 -33.53
N ILE A 361 46.68 24.24 -34.30
CA ILE A 361 47.21 24.47 -35.65
C ILE A 361 48.73 24.72 -35.60
N CYS A 362 49.20 25.54 -34.64
CA CYS A 362 50.63 25.79 -34.46
C CYS A 362 51.41 24.49 -34.15
N GLN A 363 50.86 23.63 -33.27
CA GLN A 363 51.45 22.34 -32.90
C GLN A 363 51.56 21.36 -34.09
N GLN A 364 50.62 21.41 -35.03
CA GLN A 364 50.63 20.59 -36.24
C GLN A 364 51.47 21.19 -37.38
N SER A 365 51.96 22.42 -37.21
CA SER A 365 52.74 23.11 -38.23
C SER A 365 54.23 22.75 -38.18
N ARG A 366 54.96 23.07 -39.26
CA ARG A 366 56.43 22.99 -39.27
C ARG A 366 57.10 23.92 -38.26
N ARG A 367 56.38 24.93 -37.76
CA ARG A 367 56.83 25.94 -36.80
C ARG A 367 56.53 25.55 -35.34
N LYS A 368 56.24 24.28 -35.04
CA LYS A 368 55.87 23.80 -33.69
C LYS A 368 56.92 24.10 -32.60
N GLU A 369 58.21 24.19 -32.99
CA GLU A 369 59.34 24.45 -32.07
C GLU A 369 59.66 25.95 -31.96
N SER A 370 59.03 26.77 -32.79
CA SER A 370 59.18 28.22 -32.81
C SER A 370 57.98 28.84 -32.08
N GLY A 371 58.22 29.89 -31.28
CA GLY A 371 57.26 30.41 -30.29
C GLY A 371 55.83 30.65 -30.82
N PHE A 372 54.84 30.39 -29.95
CA PHE A 372 53.45 30.77 -30.17
C PHE A 372 53.13 31.98 -29.27
N GLU A 373 53.08 33.17 -29.87
CA GLU A 373 52.80 34.39 -29.14
C GLU A 373 51.32 34.74 -29.24
N TYR A 374 50.71 35.02 -28.08
CA TYR A 374 49.30 35.38 -27.98
C TYR A 374 49.17 36.86 -27.64
N LEU A 375 48.36 37.57 -28.43
CA LEU A 375 48.01 38.96 -28.16
C LEU A 375 46.51 39.17 -28.24
N ASP A 376 46.00 39.92 -27.25
CA ASP A 376 44.61 40.33 -27.19
C ASP A 376 44.46 41.75 -27.76
N CYS A 377 43.61 41.91 -28.78
CA CYS A 377 43.36 43.21 -29.41
C CYS A 377 42.37 44.08 -28.63
N GLU A 378 41.89 43.63 -27.46
CA GLU A 378 41.08 44.45 -26.54
C GLU A 378 41.88 45.53 -25.80
N LEU A 379 43.21 45.50 -25.88
CA LEU A 379 44.10 46.50 -25.28
C LEU A 379 43.93 47.88 -25.93
N SER A 380 44.32 48.93 -25.20
CA SER A 380 44.36 50.29 -25.77
C SER A 380 45.34 50.36 -26.95
N ASP A 381 45.09 51.24 -27.93
CA ASP A 381 45.96 51.38 -29.12
C ASP A 381 47.45 51.62 -28.74
N PHE A 382 47.71 52.32 -27.64
CA PHE A 382 49.06 52.57 -27.15
C PHE A 382 49.71 51.29 -26.58
N ASP A 383 48.99 50.57 -25.71
CA ASP A 383 49.49 49.33 -25.11
C ASP A 383 49.65 48.24 -26.16
N LEU A 384 48.71 48.13 -27.09
CA LEU A 384 48.75 47.17 -28.18
C LEU A 384 49.96 47.40 -29.10
N ARG A 385 50.23 48.66 -29.46
CA ARG A 385 51.40 49.01 -30.27
C ARG A 385 52.70 48.63 -29.55
N ASN A 386 52.80 48.97 -28.27
CA ASN A 386 53.97 48.65 -27.44
C ASN A 386 54.15 47.13 -27.28
N SER A 387 53.07 46.38 -27.10
CA SER A 387 53.11 44.92 -27.03
C SER A 387 53.46 44.28 -28.38
N LEU A 388 53.02 44.83 -29.52
CA LEU A 388 53.33 44.29 -30.86
C LEU A 388 54.78 44.57 -31.28
N PHE A 389 55.20 45.83 -31.18
CA PHE A 389 56.45 46.32 -31.76
C PHE A 389 57.57 46.53 -30.73
N GLY A 390 57.25 46.50 -29.44
CA GLY A 390 58.18 46.78 -28.34
C GLY A 390 58.28 48.27 -28.00
N SER A 391 58.59 48.59 -26.74
CA SER A 391 58.79 49.97 -26.28
C SER A 391 60.28 50.36 -26.24
N CYS A 392 60.58 51.63 -26.53
CA CYS A 392 61.82 52.26 -26.13
C CYS A 392 61.54 53.68 -25.60
N GLU A 393 62.21 54.01 -24.49
CA GLU A 393 62.32 55.30 -23.79
C GLU A 393 61.31 55.71 -22.70
N SER A 394 61.94 56.01 -21.54
CA SER A 394 61.47 56.76 -20.40
C SER A 394 61.50 58.26 -20.72
N LEU A 395 60.40 58.96 -20.45
CA LEU A 395 60.34 60.44 -20.40
C LEU A 395 61.02 61.04 -19.15
N VAL A 396 61.76 60.26 -18.37
CA VAL A 396 62.43 60.70 -17.12
C VAL A 396 63.95 60.54 -17.23
N PRO A 397 64.73 61.63 -17.12
CA PRO A 397 66.18 61.57 -17.12
C PRO A 397 66.68 61.25 -15.70
N SER A 398 66.73 59.96 -15.34
CA SER A 398 67.57 59.48 -14.23
C SER A 398 67.68 57.95 -14.22
N GLY A 399 68.90 57.47 -14.46
CA GLY A 399 69.47 56.33 -13.72
C GLY A 399 69.02 54.91 -14.08
N LYS A 400 69.99 54.14 -14.62
CA LYS A 400 70.19 52.69 -14.46
C LYS A 400 69.14 51.72 -15.06
N ASN A 401 69.56 51.07 -16.15
CA ASN A 401 69.14 49.75 -16.66
C ASN A 401 67.65 49.39 -16.56
N CYS A 402 66.84 49.89 -17.49
CA CYS A 402 65.57 49.26 -17.85
C CYS A 402 65.80 48.20 -18.94
N PRO A 403 65.24 46.98 -18.82
CA PRO A 403 65.31 45.98 -19.89
C PRO A 403 64.49 46.43 -21.11
N ARG A 404 65.07 46.32 -22.31
CA ARG A 404 64.33 46.41 -23.58
C ARG A 404 63.27 45.29 -23.60
N SER A 405 61.98 45.61 -23.58
CA SER A 405 60.95 44.58 -23.80
C SER A 405 60.82 44.32 -25.29
N ALA A 406 61.28 43.16 -25.75
CA ALA A 406 61.05 42.72 -27.13
C ALA A 406 59.53 42.64 -27.39
N GLY A 407 59.07 43.20 -28.52
CA GLY A 407 57.67 43.12 -28.93
C GLY A 407 57.26 41.71 -29.36
N ALA A 408 55.97 41.41 -29.33
CA ALA A 408 55.38 40.11 -29.67
C ALA A 408 55.78 39.63 -31.08
N LEU A 409 55.93 40.54 -32.05
CA LEU A 409 56.40 40.17 -33.38
C LEU A 409 57.85 39.68 -33.36
N ALA A 410 58.73 40.33 -32.61
CA ALA A 410 60.14 39.91 -32.48
C ALA A 410 60.28 38.59 -31.70
N LEU A 411 59.43 38.38 -30.69
CA LEU A 411 59.35 37.12 -29.95
C LEU A 411 58.80 35.98 -30.80
N ALA A 412 57.91 36.27 -31.75
CA ALA A 412 57.31 35.32 -32.67
C ALA A 412 58.15 35.06 -33.94
N ASP A 413 59.43 35.47 -34.00
CA ASP A 413 60.26 35.23 -35.19
C ASP A 413 60.37 33.74 -35.50
N ARG A 414 60.14 33.39 -36.78
CA ARG A 414 59.99 32.02 -37.30
C ARG A 414 58.85 31.21 -36.67
N GLY A 415 58.08 31.82 -35.78
CA GLY A 415 56.96 31.26 -35.05
C GLY A 415 55.61 31.67 -35.63
N THR A 416 54.62 31.71 -34.74
CA THR A 416 53.24 32.06 -35.05
C THR A 416 52.74 33.13 -34.09
N LEU A 417 52.15 34.20 -34.62
CA LEU A 417 51.46 35.23 -33.85
C LEU A 417 49.95 35.01 -33.92
N TYR A 418 49.32 34.90 -32.75
CA TYR A 418 47.88 34.80 -32.60
C TYR A 418 47.30 36.14 -32.15
N LEU A 419 46.36 36.68 -32.92
CA LEU A 419 45.61 37.90 -32.60
C LEU A 419 44.16 37.56 -32.29
N ASP A 420 43.70 37.73 -31.04
CA ASP A 420 42.26 37.63 -30.71
C ASP A 420 41.58 38.99 -30.84
N GLY A 421 40.35 38.99 -31.36
CA GLY A 421 39.53 40.20 -31.44
C GLY A 421 39.98 41.19 -32.52
N ILE A 422 40.36 40.71 -33.70
CA ILE A 422 40.86 41.56 -34.81
C ILE A 422 39.88 42.68 -35.21
N GLU A 423 38.58 42.52 -34.93
CA GLU A 423 37.54 43.52 -35.12
C GLU A 423 37.78 44.83 -34.35
N LYS A 424 38.56 44.80 -33.26
CA LYS A 424 38.83 45.96 -32.40
C LYS A 424 40.06 46.78 -32.83
N LEU A 425 40.83 46.29 -33.81
CA LEU A 425 42.01 47.00 -34.29
C LEU A 425 41.65 48.32 -34.98
N SER A 426 42.32 49.41 -34.60
CA SER A 426 42.15 50.69 -35.28
C SER A 426 42.71 50.66 -36.72
N LEU A 427 42.15 51.50 -37.60
CA LEU A 427 42.58 51.60 -39.01
C LEU A 427 44.07 51.95 -39.16
N LYS A 428 44.68 52.60 -38.15
CA LYS A 428 46.12 52.90 -38.13
C LYS A 428 46.93 51.62 -37.89
N MET A 429 46.57 50.85 -36.85
CA MET A 429 47.25 49.60 -36.51
C MET A 429 47.10 48.53 -37.60
N GLN A 430 45.95 48.47 -38.27
CA GLN A 430 45.75 47.59 -39.43
C GLN A 430 46.76 47.89 -40.56
N GLY A 431 47.05 49.17 -40.83
CA GLY A 431 48.03 49.58 -41.83
C GLY A 431 49.46 49.22 -41.42
N GLU A 432 49.85 49.54 -40.18
CA GLU A 432 51.19 49.24 -39.68
C GLU A 432 51.47 47.73 -39.61
N LEU A 433 50.48 46.92 -39.21
CA LEU A 433 50.62 45.46 -39.18
C LEU A 433 50.72 44.88 -40.60
N LEU A 434 49.93 45.40 -41.55
CA LEU A 434 50.00 44.98 -42.95
C LEU A 434 51.37 45.28 -43.56
N GLU A 435 51.92 46.48 -43.33
CA GLU A 435 53.25 46.87 -43.81
C GLU A 435 54.33 45.97 -43.21
N ALA A 436 54.32 45.79 -41.88
CA ALA A 436 55.29 44.98 -41.16
C ALA A 436 55.31 43.51 -41.62
N LEU A 437 54.12 42.90 -41.80
CA LEU A 437 54.01 41.49 -42.19
C LEU A 437 54.25 41.26 -43.69
N THR A 438 53.92 42.22 -44.55
CA THR A 438 54.14 42.08 -46.01
C THR A 438 55.61 42.25 -46.37
N HIS A 439 56.29 43.22 -45.75
CA HIS A 439 57.69 43.51 -46.06
C HIS A 439 58.65 42.66 -45.21
N GLY A 440 58.17 42.09 -44.09
CA GLY A 440 58.97 41.29 -43.17
C GLY A 440 60.01 42.10 -42.41
N TYR A 441 59.87 43.43 -42.38
CA TYR A 441 60.73 44.34 -41.62
C TYR A 441 59.89 45.08 -40.60
N ILE A 442 60.37 45.10 -39.37
CA ILE A 442 59.82 45.90 -38.30
C ILE A 442 60.75 47.09 -38.10
N HIS A 443 60.14 48.25 -37.90
CA HIS A 443 60.80 49.41 -37.32
C HIS A 443 60.47 49.44 -35.82
N PRO A 444 61.28 48.82 -34.94
CA PRO A 444 61.29 49.26 -33.56
C PRO A 444 61.56 50.77 -33.59
N VAL A 445 61.15 51.52 -32.57
CA VAL A 445 61.30 52.99 -32.54
C VAL A 445 62.78 53.45 -32.68
N SER A 446 63.76 52.53 -32.69
CA SER A 446 65.15 52.72 -33.15
C SER A 446 65.33 52.48 -34.65
N ASN A 447 66.16 53.30 -35.32
CA ASN A 447 66.53 53.25 -36.75
C ASN A 447 67.12 51.91 -37.30
N GLU A 448 67.06 50.80 -36.58
CA GLU A 448 67.51 49.48 -37.02
C GLU A 448 66.33 48.63 -37.51
N GLN A 449 66.38 48.19 -38.77
CA GLN A 449 65.38 47.27 -39.33
C GLN A 449 65.60 45.86 -38.81
N VAL A 450 64.58 45.28 -38.16
CA VAL A 450 64.60 43.89 -37.72
C VAL A 450 63.78 43.06 -38.72
N LYS A 451 64.42 42.08 -39.37
CA LYS A 451 63.73 41.15 -40.25
C LYS A 451 63.03 40.07 -39.42
N VAL A 452 61.74 39.89 -39.63
CA VAL A 452 60.93 38.92 -38.90
C VAL A 452 60.06 38.11 -39.86
N ASP A 453 60.04 36.78 -39.69
CA ASP A 453 59.18 35.88 -40.44
C ASP A 453 58.13 35.26 -39.51
N VAL A 454 56.92 35.84 -39.48
CA VAL A 454 55.84 35.41 -38.59
C VAL A 454 54.65 34.90 -39.38
N ARG A 455 54.12 33.75 -38.97
CA ARG A 455 52.81 33.28 -39.45
C ARG A 455 51.69 33.91 -38.65
N LEU A 456 50.66 34.44 -39.32
CA LEU A 456 49.53 35.07 -38.65
C LEU A 456 48.33 34.11 -38.50
N ILE A 457 47.82 34.03 -37.27
CA ILE A 457 46.50 33.44 -36.96
C ILE A 457 45.65 34.52 -36.30
N CYS A 458 44.52 34.85 -36.89
CA CYS A 458 43.60 35.82 -36.34
C CYS A 458 42.30 35.16 -35.90
N ALA A 459 41.69 35.65 -34.83
CA ALA A 459 40.38 35.24 -34.36
C ALA A 459 39.40 36.42 -34.34
N THR A 460 38.15 36.13 -34.71
CA THR A 460 37.06 37.11 -34.69
C THR A 460 35.74 36.50 -34.28
N SER A 461 34.94 37.29 -33.58
CA SER A 461 33.56 36.95 -33.20
C SER A 461 32.55 37.46 -34.23
N GLU A 462 32.93 38.47 -34.97
CA GLU A 462 32.06 39.20 -35.87
C GLU A 462 32.28 38.79 -37.32
N ASN A 463 31.43 39.31 -38.20
CA ASN A 463 31.62 39.16 -39.64
C ASN A 463 32.47 40.33 -40.15
N LEU A 464 33.73 40.07 -40.49
CA LEU A 464 34.66 41.11 -40.94
C LEU A 464 34.21 41.83 -42.22
N ARG A 465 33.40 41.17 -43.08
CA ARG A 465 32.86 41.82 -44.28
C ARG A 465 31.93 42.99 -43.94
N ASP A 466 31.17 42.86 -42.85
CA ASP A 466 30.26 43.90 -42.39
C ASP A 466 31.04 45.10 -41.82
N LEU A 467 32.22 44.87 -41.24
CA LEU A 467 33.13 45.92 -40.76
C LEU A 467 33.77 46.73 -41.90
N VAL A 468 34.05 46.08 -43.04
CA VAL A 468 34.53 46.78 -44.24
C VAL A 468 33.44 47.71 -44.79
N ILE A 469 32.19 47.24 -44.84
CA ILE A 469 31.04 48.06 -45.28
C ILE A 469 30.84 49.28 -44.35
N LYS A 470 31.06 49.09 -43.03
CA LYS A 470 31.00 50.17 -42.02
C LYS A 470 32.21 51.11 -42.02
N GLY A 471 33.24 50.84 -42.84
CA GLY A 471 34.47 51.64 -42.90
C GLY A 471 35.41 51.47 -41.70
N LEU A 472 35.19 50.45 -40.85
CA LEU A 472 36.00 50.18 -39.66
C LEU A 472 37.20 49.26 -39.96
N MET A 473 37.22 48.61 -41.12
CA MET A 473 38.30 47.70 -41.53
C MET A 473 38.75 47.97 -42.97
N ARG A 474 40.06 47.97 -43.21
CA ARG A 474 40.65 48.12 -44.55
C ARG A 474 40.42 46.85 -45.36
N GLN A 475 39.95 47.03 -46.60
CA GLN A 475 39.68 45.92 -47.51
C GLN A 475 40.95 45.10 -47.84
N GLU A 476 42.09 45.76 -48.04
CA GLU A 476 43.38 45.09 -48.27
C GLU A 476 43.82 44.22 -47.09
N PHE A 477 43.61 44.72 -45.87
CA PHE A 477 43.92 43.98 -44.64
C PHE A 477 43.03 42.75 -44.49
N LEU A 478 41.73 42.86 -44.82
CA LEU A 478 40.82 41.72 -44.82
C LEU A 478 41.30 40.61 -45.77
N PHE A 479 41.69 40.96 -47.00
CA PHE A 479 42.19 39.96 -47.96
C PHE A 479 43.52 39.32 -47.52
N PHE A 480 44.37 40.08 -46.83
CA PHE A 480 45.63 39.56 -46.30
C PHE A 480 45.43 38.53 -45.18
N VAL A 481 44.46 38.77 -44.28
CA VAL A 481 44.19 37.88 -43.14
C VAL A 481 43.32 36.69 -43.55
N GLN A 482 42.35 36.90 -44.45
CA GLN A 482 41.33 35.91 -44.83
C GLN A 482 41.81 34.98 -45.96
N VAL A 483 42.90 34.24 -45.75
CA VAL A 483 43.39 33.24 -46.73
C VAL A 483 42.74 31.88 -46.48
N ILE A 484 42.91 31.32 -45.28
CA ILE A 484 42.23 30.09 -44.85
C ILE A 484 41.24 30.47 -43.75
N VAL A 485 39.95 30.16 -43.95
CA VAL A 485 38.90 30.43 -42.96
C VAL A 485 38.47 29.14 -42.31
N ILE A 486 38.57 29.09 -40.98
CA ILE A 486 38.09 27.96 -40.18
C ILE A 486 36.98 28.48 -39.27
N ASN A 487 35.78 27.91 -39.42
CA ASN A 487 34.65 28.22 -38.56
C ASN A 487 34.67 27.28 -37.35
N VAL A 488 34.80 27.84 -36.16
CA VAL A 488 34.72 27.13 -34.88
C VAL A 488 33.24 27.09 -34.47
N PRO A 489 32.61 25.89 -34.44
CA PRO A 489 31.18 25.76 -34.18
C PRO A 489 30.83 26.14 -32.74
N ALA A 490 29.64 26.72 -32.58
CA ALA A 490 29.08 26.98 -31.25
C ALA A 490 28.72 25.66 -30.55
N LEU A 491 28.67 25.65 -29.21
CA LEU A 491 28.41 24.42 -28.44
C LEU A 491 27.01 23.84 -28.75
N ARG A 492 26.01 24.70 -28.97
CA ARG A 492 24.66 24.31 -29.40
C ARG A 492 24.58 23.63 -30.77
N GLU A 493 25.56 23.83 -31.64
CA GLU A 493 25.62 23.17 -32.95
C GLU A 493 26.21 21.75 -32.85
N ARG A 494 26.80 21.42 -31.69
CA ARG A 494 27.44 20.12 -31.41
C ARG A 494 26.99 19.55 -30.06
N LYS A 495 25.67 19.52 -29.82
CA LYS A 495 25.06 18.97 -28.59
C LYS A 495 25.44 17.50 -28.31
N GLU A 496 25.83 16.76 -29.35
CA GLU A 496 26.35 15.40 -29.23
C GLU A 496 27.66 15.32 -28.44
N ASP A 497 28.47 16.39 -28.45
CA ASP A 497 29.78 16.44 -27.78
C ASP A 497 29.66 16.80 -26.30
N ILE A 498 28.50 17.31 -25.85
CA ILE A 498 28.29 17.76 -24.46
C ILE A 498 28.54 16.66 -23.42
N PRO A 499 28.05 15.41 -23.57
CA PRO A 499 28.34 14.35 -22.61
C PRO A 499 29.83 14.02 -22.52
N LEU A 500 30.53 14.05 -23.66
CA LEU A 500 31.98 13.80 -23.73
C LEU A 500 32.78 14.93 -23.07
N LEU A 501 32.35 16.18 -23.27
CA LEU A 501 32.93 17.35 -22.62
C LEU A 501 32.66 17.36 -21.10
N ALA A 502 31.47 16.97 -20.67
CA ALA A 502 31.12 16.87 -19.25
C ALA A 502 32.05 15.88 -18.53
N ASP A 503 32.22 14.68 -19.09
CA ASP A 503 33.12 13.66 -18.56
C ASP A 503 34.58 14.15 -18.54
N PHE A 504 35.04 14.80 -19.61
CA PHE A 504 36.39 15.36 -19.69
C PHE A 504 36.67 16.39 -18.58
N PHE A 505 35.77 17.35 -18.38
CA PHE A 505 35.95 18.37 -17.35
C PHE A 505 35.79 17.81 -15.93
N LEU A 506 34.86 16.88 -15.70
CA LEU A 506 34.70 16.24 -14.40
C LEU A 506 35.91 15.41 -14.01
N LYS A 507 36.49 14.65 -14.94
CA LYS A 507 37.78 13.96 -14.73
C LYS A 507 38.90 14.93 -14.35
N LYS A 508 38.89 16.13 -14.94
CA LYS A 508 39.90 17.17 -14.67
C LYS A 508 39.76 17.78 -13.27
N TYR A 509 38.54 18.00 -12.80
CA TYR A 509 38.29 18.69 -11.53
C TYR A 509 38.16 17.73 -10.34
N THR A 510 37.52 16.58 -10.54
CA THR A 510 37.20 15.60 -9.51
C THR A 510 37.33 14.18 -10.08
N PRO A 511 38.54 13.60 -10.14
CA PRO A 511 38.76 12.27 -10.69
C PRO A 511 38.00 11.17 -9.92
N GLU A 512 37.67 11.40 -8.64
CA GLU A 512 36.90 10.47 -7.80
C GLU A 512 35.38 10.46 -8.10
N LEU A 513 34.83 11.53 -8.68
CA LEU A 513 33.41 11.66 -9.08
C LEU A 513 33.19 11.49 -10.59
N ALA A 514 34.25 11.20 -11.34
CA ALA A 514 34.12 10.89 -12.76
C ALA A 514 33.23 9.64 -12.90
N HIS A 515 32.24 9.71 -13.78
CA HIS A 515 31.34 8.63 -14.23
C HIS A 515 29.99 8.45 -13.52
N ASP A 516 29.64 9.22 -12.48
CA ASP A 516 28.31 9.16 -11.81
C ASP A 516 27.49 10.45 -12.01
N ILE A 517 27.31 10.85 -13.28
CA ILE A 517 26.38 11.94 -13.61
C ILE A 517 25.00 11.33 -13.87
N ASP A 518 24.00 11.79 -13.12
CA ASP A 518 22.61 11.43 -13.36
C ASP A 518 22.23 11.68 -14.84
N PRO A 519 21.64 10.69 -15.56
CA PRO A 519 21.16 10.90 -16.92
C PRO A 519 20.25 12.13 -17.09
N ALA A 520 19.49 12.50 -16.05
CA ALA A 520 18.68 13.71 -16.04
C ALA A 520 19.52 14.99 -16.14
N ILE A 521 20.68 15.02 -15.49
CA ILE A 521 21.63 16.13 -15.55
C ILE A 521 22.23 16.25 -16.95
N ILE A 522 22.65 15.13 -17.54
CA ILE A 522 23.22 15.15 -18.90
C ILE A 522 22.20 15.70 -19.89
N LYS A 523 20.94 15.31 -19.76
CA LYS A 523 19.86 15.84 -20.59
C LYS A 523 19.67 17.35 -20.40
N ALA A 524 19.65 17.84 -19.16
CA ALA A 524 19.56 19.27 -18.87
C ALA A 524 20.73 20.06 -19.49
N LEU A 525 21.95 19.50 -19.46
CA LEU A 525 23.12 20.11 -20.10
C LEU A 525 23.00 20.16 -21.64
N GLN A 526 22.36 19.17 -22.26
CA GLN A 526 22.14 19.14 -23.72
C GLN A 526 21.03 20.10 -24.18
N ASP A 527 20.00 20.28 -23.36
CA ASP A 527 18.85 21.13 -23.68
C ASP A 527 19.21 22.63 -23.61
N TYR A 528 20.21 23.01 -22.81
CA TYR A 528 20.66 24.40 -22.70
C TYR A 528 21.44 24.89 -23.93
N GLU A 529 21.28 26.16 -24.29
CA GLU A 529 21.83 26.75 -25.53
C GLU A 529 23.28 27.23 -25.42
N TRP A 530 23.82 27.39 -24.21
CA TRP A 530 25.21 27.77 -23.96
C TRP A 530 25.66 29.07 -24.68
N PRO A 531 25.07 30.25 -24.36
CA PRO A 531 25.47 31.52 -24.97
C PRO A 531 26.95 31.86 -24.77
N GLY A 532 27.56 31.44 -23.64
CA GLY A 532 29.00 31.55 -23.40
C GLY A 532 29.83 30.35 -23.85
N ASN A 533 29.23 29.44 -24.64
CA ASN A 533 29.85 28.26 -25.24
C ASN A 533 30.64 27.40 -24.23
N ILE A 534 31.84 26.92 -24.60
CA ILE A 534 32.65 26.03 -23.75
C ILE A 534 33.06 26.74 -22.46
N ARG A 535 33.25 28.06 -22.48
CA ARG A 535 33.69 28.81 -21.30
C ARG A 535 32.62 28.84 -20.21
N GLU A 536 31.36 29.08 -20.59
CA GLU A 536 30.23 28.95 -19.67
C GLU A 536 30.05 27.50 -19.21
N PHE A 537 30.12 26.55 -20.14
CA PHE A 537 30.03 25.11 -19.84
C PHE A 537 31.05 24.68 -18.79
N GLN A 538 32.31 25.04 -18.98
CA GLN A 538 33.39 24.74 -18.06
C GLN A 538 33.12 25.34 -16.67
N ASN A 539 32.66 26.59 -16.60
CA ASN A 539 32.32 27.24 -15.33
C ASN A 539 31.13 26.57 -14.63
N THR A 540 30.14 26.09 -15.38
CA THR A 540 28.98 25.38 -14.84
C THR A 540 29.38 24.01 -14.30
N ILE A 541 30.19 23.23 -15.03
CA ILE A 541 30.70 21.94 -14.55
C ILE A 541 31.62 22.12 -13.34
N GLN A 542 32.47 23.15 -13.33
CA GLN A 542 33.33 23.45 -12.18
C GLN A 542 32.51 23.84 -10.95
N ARG A 543 31.42 24.63 -11.12
CA ARG A 543 30.49 24.93 -10.03
C ARG A 543 29.76 23.68 -9.53
N TYR A 544 29.32 22.83 -10.44
CA TYR A 544 28.68 21.55 -10.10
C TYR A 544 29.62 20.65 -9.27
N ALA A 545 30.90 20.54 -9.67
CA ALA A 545 31.91 19.78 -8.93
C ALA A 545 32.16 20.34 -7.51
N SER A 546 32.09 21.66 -7.34
CA SER A 546 32.31 22.32 -6.03
C SER A 546 31.08 22.35 -5.12
N LEU A 547 29.87 22.54 -5.67
CA LEU A 547 28.64 22.80 -4.91
C LEU A 547 27.64 21.62 -4.91
N GLY A 548 27.87 20.62 -5.76
CA GLY A 548 26.94 19.49 -5.96
C GLY A 548 25.58 19.89 -6.56
N ARG A 549 25.46 21.11 -7.11
CA ARG A 549 24.24 21.66 -7.71
C ARG A 549 24.51 22.28 -9.05
N LEU A 550 23.58 22.09 -9.98
CA LEU A 550 23.69 22.58 -11.34
C LEU A 550 23.03 23.94 -11.45
N ASP A 551 23.80 24.93 -11.90
CA ASP A 551 23.42 26.34 -11.90
C ASP A 551 23.73 26.97 -13.27
N PHE A 552 22.68 27.23 -14.04
CA PHE A 552 22.77 27.82 -15.37
C PHE A 552 22.74 29.35 -15.26
N LEU A 553 23.71 30.05 -15.86
CA LEU A 553 23.75 31.51 -15.89
C LEU A 553 22.89 32.02 -17.05
N GLY A 554 21.57 31.91 -16.92
CA GLY A 554 20.60 32.51 -17.82
C GLY A 554 19.58 33.38 -17.06
N PRO A 555 18.90 34.33 -17.73
CA PRO A 555 17.76 35.02 -17.13
C PRO A 555 16.78 33.96 -16.64
N SER A 556 16.54 33.99 -15.33
CA SER A 556 15.88 32.93 -14.58
C SER A 556 14.36 32.96 -14.79
N GLU A 557 13.90 32.71 -16.02
CA GLU A 557 12.57 32.17 -16.24
C GLU A 557 12.74 30.66 -16.44
N HIS A 558 12.16 29.86 -15.53
CA HIS A 558 12.26 28.39 -15.46
C HIS A 558 13.26 27.78 -14.46
N HIS A 559 13.32 28.32 -13.24
CA HIS A 559 13.35 27.45 -12.09
C HIS A 559 11.96 27.38 -11.46
N GLN A 560 11.22 26.33 -11.84
CA GLN A 560 10.10 25.80 -11.07
C GLN A 560 10.64 25.26 -9.74
N ASN A 561 11.04 26.17 -8.85
CA ASN A 561 11.00 25.91 -7.42
C ASN A 561 9.58 26.20 -6.97
N ASN A 562 8.99 25.15 -6.42
CA ASN A 562 7.63 25.06 -5.94
C ASN A 562 7.45 25.90 -4.66
N THR A 563 7.61 27.22 -4.78
CA THR A 563 7.30 28.20 -3.74
C THR A 563 6.21 29.13 -4.26
N LEU A 564 5.04 29.02 -3.63
CA LEU A 564 3.85 29.86 -3.81
C LEU A 564 4.14 31.33 -3.48
N THR A 565 4.89 32.04 -4.30
CA THR A 565 5.11 33.49 -4.16
C THR A 565 5.44 34.11 -5.51
N ASP A 566 4.47 34.19 -6.43
CA ASP A 566 4.58 35.07 -7.60
C ASP A 566 3.19 35.57 -8.00
N TYR A 567 2.74 36.60 -7.27
CA TYR A 567 1.80 37.62 -7.71
C TYR A 567 1.96 38.80 -6.74
N ALA A 568 3.14 39.44 -6.75
CA ALA A 568 3.32 40.76 -6.15
C ALA A 568 3.52 41.75 -7.30
N PRO A 569 2.57 42.67 -7.56
CA PRO A 569 2.81 43.81 -8.45
C PRO A 569 3.93 44.68 -7.88
N GLU A 570 4.74 45.28 -8.76
CA GLU A 570 5.91 46.09 -8.41
C GLU A 570 5.58 47.41 -7.66
N GLU A 571 4.30 47.76 -7.47
CA GLU A 571 3.87 48.88 -6.61
C GLU A 571 2.59 48.53 -5.83
N TRP A 572 2.62 48.70 -4.51
CA TRP A 572 1.47 48.46 -3.63
C TRP A 572 0.72 49.76 -3.38
N GLU A 573 -0.20 50.14 -4.29
CA GLU A 573 -0.97 51.38 -4.16
C GLU A 573 -2.07 51.32 -3.07
N SER A 574 -2.55 50.13 -2.68
CA SER A 574 -3.45 49.92 -1.53
C SER A 574 -3.71 48.41 -1.28
N LEU A 575 -3.78 47.99 0.00
CA LEU A 575 -4.17 46.62 0.39
C LEU A 575 -5.54 46.22 -0.18
N SER A 576 -6.48 47.17 -0.30
CA SER A 576 -7.81 46.89 -0.86
C SER A 576 -7.74 46.44 -2.32
N LEU A 577 -6.86 47.08 -3.11
CA LEU A 577 -6.69 46.79 -4.53
C LEU A 577 -5.98 45.44 -4.75
N ALA A 578 -5.01 45.12 -3.90
CA ALA A 578 -4.29 43.84 -3.95
C ALA A 578 -5.22 42.65 -3.67
N VAL A 579 -6.09 42.77 -2.66
CA VAL A 579 -7.09 41.73 -2.33
C VAL A 579 -8.10 41.58 -3.48
N GLU A 580 -8.58 42.68 -4.06
CA GLU A 580 -9.49 42.62 -5.22
C GLU A 580 -8.86 41.94 -6.44
N ASN A 581 -7.59 42.23 -6.74
CA ASN A 581 -6.88 41.61 -7.87
C ASN A 581 -6.63 40.12 -7.64
N LEU A 582 -6.24 39.73 -6.43
CA LEU A 582 -6.09 38.32 -6.06
C LEU A 582 -7.42 37.57 -6.20
N GLU A 583 -8.50 38.16 -5.68
CA GLU A 583 -9.84 37.58 -5.71
C GLU A 583 -10.37 37.43 -7.15
N LYS A 584 -10.19 38.46 -7.99
CA LYS A 584 -10.53 38.41 -9.41
C LYS A 584 -9.77 37.29 -10.14
N THR A 585 -8.47 37.15 -9.86
CA THR A 585 -7.60 36.14 -10.48
C THR A 585 -7.99 34.72 -10.05
N MET A 586 -8.32 34.52 -8.77
CA MET A 586 -8.80 33.24 -8.26
C MET A 586 -10.14 32.84 -8.90
N ILE A 587 -11.08 33.78 -9.03
CA ILE A 587 -12.38 33.52 -9.66
C ILE A 587 -12.21 33.16 -11.14
N LEU A 588 -11.32 33.86 -11.88
CA LEU A 588 -11.02 33.54 -13.28
C LEU A 588 -10.44 32.14 -13.46
N LYS A 589 -9.43 31.77 -12.67
CA LYS A 589 -8.83 30.43 -12.73
C LYS A 589 -9.83 29.32 -12.40
N ALA A 590 -10.71 29.56 -11.44
CA ALA A 590 -11.77 28.62 -11.07
C ALA A 590 -12.89 28.54 -12.12
N LEU A 591 -13.18 29.62 -12.84
CA LEU A 591 -14.12 29.61 -13.97
C LEU A 591 -13.54 28.83 -15.16
N ASP A 592 -12.29 29.06 -15.53
CA ASP A 592 -11.63 28.33 -16.63
C ASP A 592 -11.53 26.83 -16.35
N LYS A 593 -11.18 26.45 -15.11
CA LYS A 593 -11.08 25.03 -14.70
C LYS A 593 -12.43 24.31 -14.68
N CYS A 594 -13.54 25.05 -14.59
CA CYS A 594 -14.89 24.50 -14.54
C CYS A 594 -15.70 24.81 -15.81
N ASP A 595 -15.05 25.08 -16.95
CA ASP A 595 -15.68 25.41 -18.24
C ASP A 595 -16.76 26.51 -18.12
N TRP A 596 -16.50 27.53 -17.29
CA TRP A 596 -17.39 28.66 -17.03
C TRP A 596 -18.76 28.27 -16.43
N HIS A 597 -18.86 27.07 -15.84
CA HIS A 597 -20.09 26.57 -15.23
C HIS A 597 -20.27 27.11 -13.80
N GLN A 598 -20.98 28.23 -13.66
CA GLN A 598 -21.09 29.01 -12.40
C GLN A 598 -21.45 28.20 -11.15
N SER A 599 -22.36 27.21 -11.24
CA SER A 599 -22.73 26.38 -10.08
C SER A 599 -21.55 25.51 -9.59
N ARG A 600 -20.79 24.92 -10.51
CA ARG A 600 -19.60 24.10 -10.17
C ARG A 600 -18.45 24.96 -9.68
N THR A 601 -18.27 26.13 -10.28
CA THR A 601 -17.26 27.09 -9.81
C THR A 601 -17.54 27.62 -8.41
N ALA A 602 -18.82 27.87 -8.08
CA ALA A 602 -19.23 28.30 -6.73
C ALA A 602 -18.94 27.23 -5.68
N GLU A 603 -19.26 25.96 -6.00
CA GLU A 603 -18.96 24.81 -5.16
C GLU A 603 -17.45 24.59 -5.00
N TYR A 604 -16.67 24.73 -6.07
CA TYR A 604 -15.21 24.62 -6.07
C TYR A 604 -14.52 25.70 -5.22
N LEU A 605 -15.08 26.91 -5.20
CA LEU A 605 -14.59 28.04 -4.40
C LEU A 605 -15.17 28.08 -2.98
N GLY A 606 -16.11 27.19 -2.64
CA GLY A 606 -16.76 27.15 -1.32
C GLY A 606 -17.65 28.36 -1.02
N ILE A 607 -18.20 29.02 -2.04
CA ILE A 607 -19.07 30.21 -1.89
C ILE A 607 -20.45 29.97 -2.47
N ASP A 608 -21.46 30.68 -1.96
CA ASP A 608 -22.82 30.61 -2.52
C ASP A 608 -22.86 31.15 -3.96
N ARG A 609 -23.69 30.52 -4.81
CA ARG A 609 -23.85 30.89 -6.23
C ARG A 609 -24.26 32.36 -6.41
N LYS A 610 -25.08 32.93 -5.51
CA LYS A 610 -25.47 34.35 -5.58
C LYS A 610 -24.28 35.27 -5.27
N THR A 611 -23.39 34.86 -4.36
CA THR A 611 -22.16 35.58 -4.01
C THR A 611 -21.17 35.58 -5.16
N LEU A 612 -20.97 34.43 -5.82
CA LEU A 612 -20.15 34.33 -7.03
C LEU A 612 -20.72 35.23 -8.14
N ALA A 613 -22.02 35.19 -8.40
CA ALA A 613 -22.65 36.03 -9.43
C ALA A 613 -22.50 37.54 -9.15
N LYS A 614 -22.60 37.94 -7.88
CA LYS A 614 -22.39 39.33 -7.46
C LYS A 614 -20.94 39.77 -7.67
N LYS A 615 -19.96 38.91 -7.33
CA LYS A 615 -18.52 39.18 -7.53
C LYS A 615 -18.14 39.20 -9.01
N MET A 616 -18.66 38.27 -9.82
CA MET A 616 -18.48 38.28 -11.29
C MET A 616 -19.01 39.58 -11.92
N LYS A 617 -20.17 40.08 -11.46
CA LYS A 617 -20.73 41.35 -11.93
C LYS A 617 -19.88 42.56 -11.50
N GLY A 618 -19.35 42.53 -10.28
CA GLY A 618 -18.45 43.56 -9.75
C GLY A 618 -17.12 43.66 -10.49
N TYR A 619 -16.56 42.52 -10.93
CA TYR A 619 -15.29 42.48 -11.67
C TYR A 619 -15.43 42.49 -13.19
N HIS A 620 -16.64 42.76 -13.71
CA HIS A 620 -16.98 42.74 -15.15
C HIS A 620 -16.65 41.42 -15.88
N LEU A 621 -16.73 40.29 -15.18
CA LEU A 621 -16.50 38.95 -15.73
C LEU A 621 -17.82 38.40 -16.30
N LEU A 622 -18.25 38.92 -17.45
CA LEU A 622 -19.43 38.39 -18.16
C LEU A 622 -19.00 37.37 -19.24
N PRO A 623 -19.71 36.23 -19.37
CA PRO A 623 -19.42 35.26 -20.42
C PRO A 623 -19.68 35.88 -21.80
N LYS A 624 -18.65 35.92 -22.66
CA LYS A 624 -18.85 36.20 -24.09
C LYS A 624 -19.80 35.12 -24.64
N ARG A 625 -21.00 35.52 -25.07
CA ARG A 625 -21.92 34.65 -25.81
C ARG A 625 -21.20 34.13 -27.06
N LYS A 626 -20.93 32.83 -27.13
CA LYS A 626 -20.71 32.10 -28.40
C LYS A 626 -22.02 32.10 -29.20
N LYS A 627 -22.29 33.18 -29.92
CA LYS A 627 -23.14 33.21 -31.11
C LYS A 627 -22.46 34.22 -32.03
N ASP A 628 -21.73 33.68 -33.02
CA ASP A 628 -21.45 34.21 -34.37
C ASP A 628 -20.39 33.30 -35.04
N ALA A 629 -20.68 31.99 -35.03
CA ALA A 629 -20.06 30.99 -35.89
C ALA A 629 -21.15 30.03 -36.37
N ALA A 630 -22.26 30.60 -36.84
CA ALA A 630 -23.26 30.05 -37.76
C ALA A 630 -24.40 31.08 -37.89
N ARG A 631 -24.35 31.84 -39.00
CA ARG A 631 -25.22 32.95 -39.45
C ARG A 631 -25.04 34.31 -38.79
#